data_AF-A0A6M0L4E4-F1
#
_entry.id   AF-A0A6M0L4E4-F1
#
_cell.length_a   1.000
_cell.length_b   1.000
_cell.length_c   1.000
_cell.angle_alpha   90.00
_cell.angle_beta   90.00
_cell.angle_gamma   90.00
#
_symmetry.space_group_name_H-M   'P 1'
#
loop_
_entity.id
_entity.type
_entity.pdbx_description
1 polymer ?
#
loop_
_entity_poly.entity_id
_entity_poly.type
_entity_poly.pdbx_seq_one_letter_code
_entity_poly.pdbx_strand_id
1 'polypeptide(L)'
;MQLHRNSFIIKPSSNITKQFSNLENKQEDTLKAVGSKLWNALGIDTEFKDQEEKSGREILPIIIESDDTAILQLPWELLYHPKFGFLAKDPRFTLSRSISKTPKLDVSLEKSPLRILYFSTLPDDLKESERLAVENEQVAVLESLLPFIKEGLVELQIPYDGRFESLDRYIKRFEPHLVFLSGHGIYDKGVGYFLFEDKRGLRVEINEQRLTLAFNGSTVECVVLSSCQSAKTESDELNNGLARALAFEGIKNVIGMSESIYEQAGTSFVENFMKVLSGKNAISIALQEARKEISKLEGVVSSHWFLPLLISQDISTPLIDWSFTPKIPSREMTNQKLNQIIFPKLFIGRRCEFREFYNYLYGKELKKLLIYGEGGIGKSALAGKFGLELRHEGYKVFDYSLKHGDDFDSFLMDVEFSLSKERQETYKNI
;
A
#
# COMPACT_ATOMS: atom_id res chain seq x y z
N MET A 1 -2.20 -22.80 -3.92
CA MET A 1 -3.67 -23.01 -4.05
C MET A 1 -4.06 -22.77 -5.51
N GLN A 2 -5.06 -23.46 -6.06
CA GLN A 2 -5.40 -23.35 -7.49
C GLN A 2 -6.83 -22.82 -7.67
N LEU A 3 -6.97 -21.74 -8.44
CA LEU A 3 -8.26 -21.24 -8.89
C LEU A 3 -8.85 -22.18 -9.93
N HIS A 4 -10.16 -22.40 -9.85
CA HIS A 4 -10.90 -23.06 -10.92
C HIS A 4 -10.82 -22.23 -12.20
N ARG A 5 -10.63 -22.90 -13.34
CA ARG A 5 -10.42 -22.24 -14.64
C ARG A 5 -11.57 -21.31 -15.04
N ASN A 6 -12.80 -21.67 -14.70
CA ASN A 6 -13.97 -20.85 -14.98
C ASN A 6 -14.40 -20.09 -13.73
N SER A 7 -14.57 -18.78 -13.88
CA SER A 7 -15.15 -17.94 -12.83
C SER A 7 -16.68 -17.97 -12.90
N PHE A 8 -17.34 -17.96 -11.75
CA PHE A 8 -18.77 -17.73 -11.64
C PHE A 8 -19.04 -16.23 -11.68
N ILE A 9 -19.45 -15.74 -12.85
CA ILE A 9 -19.74 -14.33 -13.08
C ILE A 9 -21.21 -14.06 -12.79
N ILE A 10 -21.47 -13.17 -11.84
CA ILE A 10 -22.80 -12.71 -11.44
C ILE A 10 -22.98 -11.29 -11.98
N LYS A 11 -24.08 -11.03 -12.68
CA LYS A 11 -24.46 -9.70 -13.17
C LYS A 11 -25.75 -9.25 -12.46
N PRO A 12 -25.67 -8.57 -11.31
CA PRO A 12 -26.85 -8.19 -10.55
C PRO A 12 -27.75 -7.22 -11.34
N SER A 13 -29.07 -7.31 -11.12
CA SER A 13 -30.01 -6.35 -11.70
C SER A 13 -29.92 -4.99 -11.01
N SER A 14 -30.15 -3.89 -11.74
CA SER A 14 -30.12 -2.53 -11.19
C SER A 14 -31.15 -2.26 -10.08
N ASN A 15 -32.20 -3.08 -9.97
CA ASN A 15 -33.20 -2.94 -8.93
C ASN A 15 -32.73 -3.43 -7.55
N ILE A 16 -31.60 -4.15 -7.48
CA ILE A 16 -31.08 -4.68 -6.21
C ILE A 16 -30.74 -3.54 -5.23
N THR A 17 -30.20 -2.42 -5.73
CA THR A 17 -29.76 -1.27 -4.92
C THR A 17 -30.90 -0.64 -4.11
N LYS A 18 -32.12 -0.61 -4.66
CA LYS A 18 -33.33 -0.09 -3.98
C LYS A 18 -33.67 -0.85 -2.70
N GLN A 19 -33.18 -2.08 -2.54
CA GLN A 19 -33.47 -2.92 -1.38
C GLN A 19 -32.48 -2.71 -0.23
N PHE A 20 -31.40 -1.95 -0.43
CA PHE A 20 -30.26 -1.85 0.51
C PHE A 20 -29.88 -0.40 0.85
N SER A 21 -30.75 0.58 0.59
CA SER A 21 -30.45 2.01 0.78
C SER A 21 -30.28 2.48 2.24
N ASN A 22 -30.43 1.62 3.26
CA ASN A 22 -30.36 2.00 4.69
C ASN A 22 -29.80 0.84 5.57
N LEU A 23 -28.50 0.59 5.54
CA LEU A 23 -27.85 -0.40 6.42
C LEU A 23 -27.05 0.30 7.52
N GLU A 24 -27.66 0.55 8.69
CA GLU A 24 -27.02 1.29 9.79
C GLU A 24 -26.60 0.44 11.02
N ASN A 25 -26.79 -0.89 11.04
CA ASN A 25 -26.44 -1.69 12.22
C ASN A 25 -25.46 -2.84 11.94
N LYS A 26 -24.40 -2.90 12.75
CA LYS A 26 -23.20 -3.75 12.56
C LYS A 26 -22.99 -4.72 13.74
N GLN A 27 -24.00 -5.54 14.06
CA GLN A 27 -23.81 -6.77 14.85
C GLN A 27 -23.73 -7.99 13.92
N GLU A 28 -23.10 -9.08 14.33
CA GLU A 28 -22.89 -10.27 13.48
C GLU A 28 -24.20 -10.90 12.99
N ASP A 29 -25.24 -10.91 13.83
CA ASP A 29 -26.60 -11.30 13.44
C ASP A 29 -27.19 -10.36 12.38
N THR A 30 -26.81 -9.08 12.42
CA THR A 30 -27.18 -8.10 11.39
C THR A 30 -26.41 -8.34 10.09
N LEU A 31 -25.12 -8.67 10.14
CA LEU A 31 -24.30 -9.01 8.96
C LEU A 31 -24.85 -10.23 8.22
N LYS A 32 -25.24 -11.28 8.95
CA LYS A 32 -25.85 -12.49 8.36
C LYS A 32 -27.20 -12.18 7.72
N ALA A 33 -28.02 -11.33 8.34
CA ALA A 33 -29.30 -10.92 7.78
C ALA A 33 -29.12 -10.14 6.47
N VAL A 34 -28.17 -9.20 6.43
CA VAL A 34 -27.79 -8.46 5.22
C VAL A 34 -27.31 -9.43 4.14
N GLY A 35 -26.39 -10.32 4.50
CA GLY A 35 -25.82 -11.33 3.61
C GLY A 35 -26.84 -12.27 2.99
N SER A 36 -27.80 -12.73 3.81
CA SER A 36 -28.88 -13.61 3.36
C SER A 36 -29.85 -12.87 2.44
N LYS A 37 -30.11 -11.58 2.71
CA LYS A 37 -30.91 -10.74 1.82
C LYS A 37 -30.22 -10.51 0.47
N LEU A 38 -28.91 -10.28 0.46
CA LEU A 38 -28.13 -10.15 -0.78
C LEU A 38 -28.19 -11.45 -1.60
N TRP A 39 -27.98 -12.60 -0.95
CA TRP A 39 -28.08 -13.91 -1.59
C TRP A 39 -29.45 -14.13 -2.26
N ASN A 40 -30.53 -13.94 -1.49
CA ASN A 40 -31.90 -14.12 -1.97
C ASN A 40 -32.25 -13.15 -3.11
N ALA A 41 -31.74 -11.91 -3.06
CA ALA A 41 -31.97 -10.91 -4.10
C ALA A 41 -31.27 -11.24 -5.43
N LEU A 42 -30.19 -12.04 -5.39
CA LEU A 42 -29.51 -12.52 -6.60
C LEU A 42 -30.28 -13.65 -7.28
N GLY A 43 -30.92 -14.54 -6.50
CA GLY A 43 -31.70 -15.65 -7.04
C GLY A 43 -30.88 -16.64 -7.87
N ILE A 44 -29.68 -16.98 -7.40
CA ILE A 44 -28.64 -17.71 -8.13
C ILE A 44 -28.37 -19.14 -7.59
N ASP A 45 -29.27 -19.69 -6.78
CA ASP A 45 -29.04 -20.96 -6.06
C ASP A 45 -28.70 -22.13 -6.99
N THR A 46 -29.40 -22.25 -8.12
CA THR A 46 -29.19 -23.31 -9.11
C THR A 46 -27.86 -23.19 -9.83
N GLU A 47 -27.54 -21.99 -10.30
CA GLU A 47 -26.34 -21.67 -11.05
C GLU A 47 -25.10 -21.80 -10.16
N PHE A 48 -25.18 -21.30 -8.92
CA PHE A 48 -24.09 -21.42 -7.96
C PHE A 48 -23.82 -22.89 -7.62
N LYS A 49 -24.86 -23.70 -7.40
CA LYS A 49 -24.69 -25.12 -7.10
C LYS A 49 -23.99 -25.86 -8.25
N ASP A 50 -24.38 -25.60 -9.50
CA ASP A 50 -23.73 -26.18 -10.68
C ASP A 50 -22.25 -25.77 -10.78
N GLN A 51 -21.92 -24.50 -10.52
CA GLN A 51 -20.53 -24.03 -10.54
C GLN A 51 -19.71 -24.58 -9.36
N GLU A 52 -20.28 -24.69 -8.17
CA GLU A 52 -19.62 -25.29 -7.00
C GLU A 52 -19.30 -26.76 -7.24
N GLU A 53 -20.26 -27.54 -7.75
CA GLU A 53 -20.05 -28.95 -8.09
C GLU A 53 -18.97 -29.13 -9.16
N LYS A 54 -18.94 -28.27 -10.19
CA LYS A 54 -17.90 -28.27 -11.24
C LYS A 54 -16.52 -27.89 -10.71
N SER A 55 -16.44 -27.00 -9.73
CA SER A 55 -15.17 -26.57 -9.13
C SER A 55 -14.46 -27.69 -8.36
N GLY A 56 -15.21 -28.65 -7.81
CA GLY A 56 -14.65 -29.82 -7.15
C GLY A 56 -13.75 -29.45 -5.96
N ARG A 57 -12.43 -29.60 -6.13
CA ARG A 57 -11.42 -29.23 -5.10
C ARG A 57 -10.69 -27.94 -5.42
N GLU A 58 -10.92 -27.35 -6.59
CA GLU A 58 -10.36 -26.06 -6.97
C GLU A 58 -11.15 -24.93 -6.30
N ILE A 59 -10.52 -23.76 -6.15
CA ILE A 59 -11.16 -22.60 -5.54
C ILE A 59 -12.05 -21.91 -6.58
N LEU A 60 -13.36 -21.85 -6.34
CA LEU A 60 -14.32 -21.20 -7.25
C LEU A 60 -14.21 -19.68 -7.16
N PRO A 61 -13.81 -18.98 -8.24
CA PRO A 61 -13.82 -17.53 -8.25
C PRO A 61 -15.22 -16.99 -8.49
N ILE A 62 -15.70 -16.13 -7.61
CA ILE A 62 -16.97 -15.41 -7.73
C ILE A 62 -16.65 -13.97 -8.14
N ILE A 63 -17.23 -13.54 -9.25
CA ILE A 63 -17.02 -12.20 -9.80
C ILE A 63 -18.35 -11.48 -9.89
N ILE A 64 -18.48 -10.36 -9.20
CA ILE A 64 -19.60 -9.44 -9.39
C ILE A 64 -19.24 -8.48 -10.52
N GLU A 65 -19.88 -8.62 -11.67
CA GLU A 65 -19.63 -7.77 -12.84
C GLU A 65 -20.74 -6.72 -12.99
N SER A 66 -20.35 -5.44 -13.00
CA SER A 66 -21.26 -4.32 -13.19
C SER A 66 -20.52 -3.04 -13.61
N ASP A 67 -21.13 -2.23 -14.47
CA ASP A 67 -20.71 -0.85 -14.73
C ASP A 67 -21.43 0.18 -13.83
N ASP A 68 -22.45 -0.25 -13.07
CA ASP A 68 -23.20 0.60 -12.13
C ASP A 68 -22.45 0.69 -10.79
N THR A 69 -22.04 1.91 -10.44
CA THR A 69 -21.30 2.20 -9.21
C THR A 69 -22.08 1.84 -7.95
N ALA A 70 -23.40 2.01 -7.95
CA ALA A 70 -24.23 1.69 -6.78
C ALA A 70 -24.29 0.19 -6.54
N ILE A 71 -24.24 -0.63 -7.61
CA ILE A 71 -24.13 -2.10 -7.48
C ILE A 71 -22.75 -2.47 -6.94
N LEU A 72 -21.67 -1.87 -7.44
CA LEU A 72 -20.31 -2.17 -6.98
C LEU A 72 -20.09 -1.79 -5.50
N GLN A 73 -20.79 -0.77 -5.00
CA GLN A 73 -20.72 -0.33 -3.59
C GLN A 73 -21.46 -1.26 -2.61
N LEU A 74 -22.30 -2.19 -3.08
CA LEU A 74 -22.95 -3.12 -2.18
C LEU A 74 -21.91 -4.02 -1.48
N PRO A 75 -22.16 -4.42 -0.21
CA PRO A 75 -21.23 -5.19 0.59
C PRO A 75 -21.28 -6.67 0.20
N TRP A 76 -20.86 -6.99 -1.02
CA TRP A 76 -20.87 -8.35 -1.57
C TRP A 76 -20.09 -9.35 -0.72
N GLU A 77 -19.08 -8.88 0.02
CA GLU A 77 -18.34 -9.66 1.00
C GLU A 77 -19.25 -10.30 2.04
N LEU A 78 -20.39 -9.67 2.36
CA LEU A 78 -21.38 -10.22 3.28
C LEU A 78 -22.23 -11.34 2.67
N LEU A 79 -22.10 -11.70 1.39
CA LEU A 79 -22.88 -12.78 0.77
C LEU A 79 -22.86 -14.06 1.63
N TYR A 80 -24.05 -14.42 2.14
CA TYR A 80 -24.23 -15.53 3.07
C TYR A 80 -25.01 -16.65 2.40
N HIS A 81 -24.36 -17.79 2.19
CA HIS A 81 -24.96 -18.99 1.65
C HIS A 81 -25.47 -19.92 2.77
N PRO A 82 -26.67 -20.53 2.67
CA PRO A 82 -27.22 -21.39 3.73
C PRO A 82 -26.32 -22.57 4.16
N LYS A 83 -25.55 -23.15 3.23
CA LYS A 83 -24.65 -24.30 3.51
C LYS A 83 -23.23 -23.88 3.88
N PHE A 84 -22.75 -22.77 3.33
CA PHE A 84 -21.32 -22.38 3.40
C PHE A 84 -21.06 -21.17 4.28
N GLY A 85 -22.11 -20.48 4.75
CA GLY A 85 -21.97 -19.24 5.49
C GLY A 85 -21.47 -18.11 4.59
N PHE A 86 -20.65 -17.23 5.16
CA PHE A 86 -20.06 -16.11 4.44
C PHE A 86 -19.01 -16.59 3.43
N LEU A 87 -19.28 -16.38 2.14
CA LEU A 87 -18.41 -16.89 1.07
C LEU A 87 -17.04 -16.21 1.06
N ALA A 88 -16.95 -14.93 1.46
CA ALA A 88 -15.72 -14.15 1.41
C ALA A 88 -14.72 -14.44 2.55
N LYS A 89 -14.98 -15.42 3.42
CA LYS A 89 -13.98 -15.98 4.36
C LYS A 89 -13.86 -17.51 4.29
N ASP A 90 -14.57 -18.16 3.38
CA ASP A 90 -14.49 -19.60 3.16
C ASP A 90 -13.39 -19.92 2.13
N PRO A 91 -12.46 -20.84 2.43
CA PRO A 91 -11.31 -21.10 1.56
C PRO A 91 -11.66 -21.72 0.19
N ARG A 92 -12.91 -22.14 -0.03
CA ARG A 92 -13.37 -22.70 -1.31
C ARG A 92 -13.68 -21.63 -2.36
N PHE A 93 -13.82 -20.37 -1.95
CA PHE A 93 -14.25 -19.30 -2.85
C PHE A 93 -13.24 -18.16 -2.84
N THR A 94 -13.23 -17.37 -3.90
CA THR A 94 -12.73 -15.99 -3.86
C THR A 94 -13.83 -15.06 -4.31
N LEU A 95 -13.80 -13.81 -3.87
CA LEU A 95 -14.78 -12.81 -4.26
C LEU A 95 -14.09 -11.53 -4.75
N SER A 96 -14.48 -11.10 -5.94
CA SER A 96 -13.97 -9.88 -6.57
C SER A 96 -15.06 -9.17 -7.37
N ARG A 97 -14.79 -7.92 -7.75
CA ARG A 97 -15.61 -7.10 -8.65
C ARG A 97 -14.88 -6.93 -9.98
N SER A 98 -15.64 -6.82 -11.07
CA SER A 98 -15.09 -6.47 -12.39
C SER A 98 -15.97 -5.42 -13.06
N ILE A 99 -15.33 -4.56 -13.85
CA ILE A 99 -15.97 -3.49 -14.61
C ILE A 99 -15.86 -3.88 -16.08
N SER A 100 -16.99 -4.04 -16.78
CA SER A 100 -16.98 -4.59 -18.14
C SER A 100 -16.30 -3.68 -19.16
N LYS A 101 -16.30 -2.36 -18.92
CA LYS A 101 -15.77 -1.35 -19.85
C LYS A 101 -14.29 -1.04 -19.70
N THR A 102 -13.57 -1.61 -18.73
CA THR A 102 -12.13 -1.32 -18.59
C THR A 102 -11.33 -2.03 -19.70
N PRO A 103 -10.42 -1.31 -20.40
CA PRO A 103 -9.61 -1.91 -21.45
C PRO A 103 -8.72 -3.01 -20.86
N LYS A 104 -8.82 -4.23 -21.41
CA LYS A 104 -7.89 -5.31 -21.07
C LYS A 104 -6.53 -4.97 -21.66
N LEU A 105 -5.59 -4.57 -20.80
CA LEU A 105 -4.23 -4.32 -21.20
C LEU A 105 -3.49 -5.66 -21.34
N ASP A 106 -3.20 -6.06 -22.58
CA ASP A 106 -2.43 -7.25 -22.89
C ASP A 106 -0.93 -6.94 -22.72
N VAL A 107 -0.48 -6.93 -21.47
CA VAL A 107 0.91 -6.65 -21.10
C VAL A 107 1.60 -7.95 -20.74
N SER A 108 2.74 -8.22 -21.38
CA SER A 108 3.61 -9.34 -20.99
C SER A 108 4.07 -9.15 -19.56
N LEU A 109 3.82 -10.15 -18.71
CA LEU A 109 4.30 -10.13 -17.33
C LEU A 109 5.82 -10.13 -17.28
N GLU A 110 6.38 -9.32 -16.37
CA GLU A 110 7.82 -9.25 -16.15
C GLU A 110 8.31 -10.49 -15.39
N LYS A 111 9.44 -11.04 -15.83
CA LYS A 111 10.17 -12.12 -15.12
C LYS A 111 11.14 -11.52 -14.13
N SER A 112 10.67 -11.20 -12.93
CA SER A 112 11.46 -10.52 -11.89
C SER A 112 11.00 -10.90 -10.49
N PRO A 113 11.79 -10.56 -9.44
CA PRO A 113 11.26 -10.50 -8.09
C PRO A 113 10.03 -9.57 -8.01
N LEU A 114 9.12 -9.88 -7.08
CA LEU A 114 7.97 -9.02 -6.80
C LEU A 114 8.45 -7.76 -6.08
N ARG A 115 8.53 -6.65 -6.83
CA ARG A 115 8.81 -5.31 -6.30
C ARG A 115 7.57 -4.71 -5.62
N ILE A 116 7.67 -4.47 -4.32
CA ILE A 116 6.62 -3.93 -3.45
C ILE A 116 7.06 -2.57 -2.90
N LEU A 117 6.26 -1.53 -3.16
CA LEU A 117 6.38 -0.23 -2.52
C LEU A 117 5.32 -0.13 -1.43
N TYR A 118 5.74 -0.14 -0.16
CA TYR A 118 4.86 0.16 0.96
C TYR A 118 5.04 1.64 1.33
N PHE A 119 4.09 2.46 0.95
CA PHE A 119 4.10 3.91 1.10
C PHE A 119 3.11 4.33 2.18
N SER A 120 3.57 5.10 3.15
CA SER A 120 2.75 5.48 4.31
C SER A 120 2.75 6.99 4.51
N THR A 121 1.57 7.55 4.81
CA THR A 121 1.36 8.98 5.10
C THR A 121 0.85 9.15 6.52
N LEU A 122 1.42 10.10 7.25
CA LEU A 122 1.04 10.45 8.62
C LEU A 122 1.25 11.95 8.87
N PRO A 123 0.42 12.84 8.28
CA PRO A 123 0.51 14.27 8.55
C PRO A 123 0.42 14.62 10.04
N ASP A 124 1.20 15.61 10.48
CA ASP A 124 1.38 15.98 11.89
C ASP A 124 0.17 16.74 12.46
N ASP A 125 -0.59 17.42 11.60
CA ASP A 125 -1.80 18.20 11.93
C ASP A 125 -3.08 17.36 11.99
N LEU A 126 -2.95 16.04 11.96
CA LEU A 126 -4.00 15.09 12.34
C LEU A 126 -4.20 15.07 13.86
N LYS A 127 -5.44 14.89 14.31
CA LYS A 127 -5.74 14.70 15.74
C LYS A 127 -5.07 13.43 16.25
N GLU A 128 -4.90 13.30 17.56
CA GLU A 128 -4.29 12.09 18.16
C GLU A 128 -5.08 10.82 17.85
N SER A 129 -6.41 10.90 17.88
CA SER A 129 -7.32 9.82 17.43
C SER A 129 -7.22 9.53 15.92
N GLU A 130 -6.46 10.35 15.21
CA GLU A 130 -6.21 10.28 13.78
C GLU A 130 -4.79 9.88 13.42
N ARG A 131 -3.96 9.51 14.39
CA ARG A 131 -2.61 9.04 14.11
C ARG A 131 -2.59 7.52 13.94
N LEU A 132 -2.07 7.08 12.80
CA LEU A 132 -1.82 5.66 12.54
C LEU A 132 -0.51 5.23 13.20
N ALA A 133 -0.50 4.00 13.72
CA ALA A 133 0.73 3.34 14.15
C ALA A 133 1.52 2.80 12.95
N VAL A 134 1.88 3.70 12.03
CA VAL A 134 2.55 3.38 10.76
C VAL A 134 3.80 2.53 10.98
N GLU A 135 4.57 2.77 12.04
CA GLU A 135 5.79 2.00 12.32
C GLU A 135 5.49 0.54 12.67
N ASN A 136 4.39 0.26 13.39
CA ASN A 136 3.95 -1.11 13.68
C ASN A 136 3.57 -1.84 12.38
N GLU A 137 2.81 -1.18 11.49
CA GLU A 137 2.45 -1.75 10.19
C GLU A 137 3.71 -2.01 9.34
N GLN A 138 4.67 -1.09 9.32
CA GLN A 138 5.94 -1.25 8.58
C GLN A 138 6.76 -2.43 9.11
N VAL A 139 6.83 -2.63 10.43
CA VAL A 139 7.50 -3.77 11.04
C VAL A 139 6.81 -5.07 10.65
N ALA A 140 5.48 -5.14 10.76
CA ALA A 140 4.68 -6.30 10.37
C ALA A 140 4.85 -6.66 8.88
N VAL A 141 4.83 -5.66 7.99
CA VAL A 141 5.13 -5.82 6.56
C VAL A 141 6.51 -6.42 6.36
N LEU A 142 7.54 -5.84 6.99
CA LEU A 142 8.90 -6.34 6.85
C LEU A 142 8.98 -7.80 7.32
N GLU A 143 8.51 -8.10 8.52
CA GLU A 143 8.57 -9.44 9.11
C GLU A 143 7.87 -10.49 8.25
N SER A 144 6.69 -10.17 7.73
CA SER A 144 5.94 -11.08 6.84
C SER A 144 6.66 -11.36 5.51
N LEU A 145 7.44 -10.38 5.01
CA LEU A 145 8.15 -10.47 3.74
C LEU A 145 9.61 -10.95 3.88
N LEU A 146 10.19 -10.93 5.08
CA LEU A 146 11.59 -11.30 5.34
C LEU A 146 11.99 -12.67 4.74
N PRO A 147 11.18 -13.74 4.85
CA PRO A 147 11.52 -15.03 4.23
C PRO A 147 11.70 -14.91 2.70
N PHE A 148 10.77 -14.24 2.04
CA PHE A 148 10.78 -14.08 0.57
C PHE A 148 11.87 -13.11 0.09
N ILE A 149 12.18 -12.08 0.87
CA ILE A 149 13.31 -11.18 0.60
C ILE A 149 14.63 -11.96 0.67
N LYS A 150 14.81 -12.82 1.70
CA LYS A 150 16.01 -13.66 1.84
C LYS A 150 16.18 -14.65 0.69
N GLU A 151 15.08 -15.12 0.11
CA GLU A 151 15.09 -16.01 -1.06
C GLU A 151 15.27 -15.24 -2.39
N GLY A 152 15.27 -13.91 -2.38
CA GLY A 152 15.36 -13.09 -3.60
C GLY A 152 14.07 -13.12 -4.44
N LEU A 153 12.93 -13.47 -3.82
CA LEU A 153 11.62 -13.50 -4.46
C LEU A 153 10.90 -12.15 -4.39
N VAL A 154 11.22 -11.34 -3.39
CA VAL A 154 10.59 -10.03 -3.13
C VAL A 154 11.65 -8.97 -2.97
N GLU A 155 11.39 -7.80 -3.54
CA GLU A 155 12.11 -6.56 -3.22
C GLU A 155 11.14 -5.57 -2.57
N LEU A 156 11.50 -5.06 -1.41
CA LEU A 156 10.66 -4.16 -0.62
C LEU A 156 11.29 -2.78 -0.50
N GLN A 157 10.49 -1.73 -0.72
CA GLN A 157 10.82 -0.35 -0.40
C GLN A 157 9.79 0.21 0.57
N ILE A 158 10.27 0.78 1.67
CA ILE A 158 9.48 1.51 2.67
C ILE A 158 10.09 2.92 2.78
N PRO A 159 9.50 3.95 2.14
CA PRO A 159 9.97 5.32 2.28
C PRO A 159 9.77 5.84 3.71
N TYR A 160 10.63 6.77 4.11
CA TYR A 160 10.62 7.41 5.43
C TYR A 160 9.80 8.72 5.45
N ASP A 161 9.20 9.13 4.32
CA ASP A 161 8.31 10.28 4.23
C ASP A 161 7.03 9.97 3.44
N GLY A 162 6.01 10.80 3.60
CA GLY A 162 4.67 10.62 3.03
C GLY A 162 4.33 11.64 1.96
N ARG A 163 5.32 12.17 1.23
CA ARG A 163 5.11 13.23 0.24
C ARG A 163 4.68 12.67 -1.12
N PHE A 164 3.78 13.34 -1.81
CA PHE A 164 3.31 12.89 -3.12
C PHE A 164 4.43 12.83 -4.17
N GLU A 165 5.36 13.79 -4.14
CA GLU A 165 6.52 13.81 -5.03
C GLU A 165 7.47 12.63 -4.78
N SER A 166 7.52 12.14 -3.53
CA SER A 166 8.27 10.92 -3.20
C SER A 166 7.60 9.71 -3.81
N LEU A 167 6.27 9.57 -3.69
CA LEU A 167 5.52 8.48 -4.29
C LEU A 167 5.76 8.39 -5.81
N ASP A 168 5.59 9.51 -6.53
CA ASP A 168 5.81 9.60 -7.98
C ASP A 168 7.26 9.20 -8.36
N ARG A 169 8.25 9.68 -7.59
CA ARG A 169 9.66 9.32 -7.80
C ARG A 169 9.92 7.82 -7.60
N TYR A 170 9.34 7.22 -6.56
CA TYR A 170 9.49 5.80 -6.28
C TYR A 170 8.82 4.96 -7.37
N ILE A 171 7.62 5.32 -7.83
CA ILE A 171 6.96 4.61 -8.93
C ILE A 171 7.85 4.62 -10.19
N LYS A 172 8.44 5.77 -10.54
CA LYS A 172 9.30 5.89 -11.73
C LYS A 172 10.67 5.24 -11.64
N ARG A 173 11.27 5.17 -10.45
CA ARG A 173 12.65 4.67 -10.28
C ARG A 173 12.72 3.23 -9.80
N PHE A 174 11.78 2.82 -8.95
CA PHE A 174 11.73 1.46 -8.40
C PHE A 174 10.82 0.55 -9.23
N GLU A 175 9.92 1.13 -10.05
CA GLU A 175 9.01 0.39 -10.93
C GLU A 175 8.27 -0.73 -10.17
N PRO A 176 7.57 -0.42 -9.06
CA PRO A 176 6.89 -1.44 -8.26
C PRO A 176 5.78 -2.12 -9.08
N HIS A 177 5.56 -3.40 -8.82
CA HIS A 177 4.37 -4.10 -9.31
C HIS A 177 3.19 -3.92 -8.37
N LEU A 178 3.48 -3.79 -7.07
CA LEU A 178 2.50 -3.55 -6.04
C LEU A 178 2.83 -2.27 -5.26
N VAL A 179 1.87 -1.36 -5.20
CA VAL A 179 1.93 -0.19 -4.33
C VAL A 179 0.90 -0.35 -3.23
N PHE A 180 1.36 -0.36 -1.99
CA PHE A 180 0.52 -0.32 -0.81
C PHE A 180 0.51 1.11 -0.27
N LEU A 181 -0.62 1.80 -0.34
CA LEU A 181 -0.81 3.14 0.19
C LEU A 181 -1.54 3.03 1.55
N SER A 182 -0.81 3.25 2.64
CA SER A 182 -1.35 3.34 4.01
C SER A 182 -1.48 4.81 4.41
N GLY A 183 -2.67 5.25 4.79
CA GLY A 183 -2.89 6.67 5.10
C GLY A 183 -4.33 7.04 5.42
N HIS A 184 -4.68 8.29 5.18
CA HIS A 184 -6.04 8.80 5.37
C HIS A 184 -6.57 9.39 4.08
N GLY A 185 -7.89 9.29 3.91
CA GLY A 185 -8.58 10.03 2.86
C GLY A 185 -9.77 10.80 3.41
N ILE A 186 -10.12 11.88 2.73
CA ILE A 186 -11.25 12.75 3.06
C ILE A 186 -12.12 13.04 1.84
N TYR A 187 -13.44 13.00 2.00
CA TYR A 187 -14.37 13.22 0.91
C TYR A 187 -14.93 14.63 1.02
N ASP A 188 -14.74 15.46 0.00
CA ASP A 188 -15.32 16.80 -0.03
C ASP A 188 -16.03 17.04 -1.36
N LYS A 189 -17.30 17.44 -1.29
CA LYS A 189 -18.14 17.88 -2.43
C LYS A 189 -18.10 16.94 -3.65
N GLY A 190 -18.15 15.63 -3.44
CA GLY A 190 -18.21 14.68 -4.54
C GLY A 190 -16.84 14.13 -4.97
N VAL A 191 -15.75 14.59 -4.36
CA VAL A 191 -14.37 14.23 -4.73
C VAL A 191 -13.65 13.62 -3.53
N GLY A 192 -13.02 12.47 -3.74
CA GLY A 192 -12.12 11.87 -2.76
C GLY A 192 -10.71 12.45 -2.82
N TYR A 193 -10.12 12.65 -1.66
CA TYR A 193 -8.73 13.07 -1.50
C TYR A 193 -7.99 12.07 -0.64
N PHE A 194 -6.72 11.81 -0.97
CA PHE A 194 -5.78 11.13 -0.10
C PHE A 194 -4.85 12.17 0.53
N LEU A 195 -4.61 12.06 1.84
CA LEU A 195 -3.80 13.00 2.61
C LEU A 195 -2.33 12.61 2.54
N PHE A 196 -1.53 13.42 1.85
CA PHE A 196 -0.07 13.34 1.83
C PHE A 196 0.53 14.38 2.77
N GLU A 197 1.85 14.39 2.87
CA GLU A 197 2.62 15.38 3.63
C GLU A 197 3.25 16.44 2.72
N ASP A 198 3.34 17.67 3.22
CA ASP A 198 4.29 18.65 2.71
C ASP A 198 5.68 18.47 3.35
N LYS A 199 6.60 19.38 2.99
CA LYS A 199 7.97 19.41 3.52
C LYS A 199 8.07 19.69 5.03
N ARG A 200 7.00 20.18 5.65
CA ARG A 200 6.89 20.49 7.09
C ARG A 200 6.15 19.40 7.86
N GLY A 201 5.67 18.36 7.17
CA GLY A 201 4.86 17.30 7.76
C GLY A 201 3.37 17.64 7.84
N LEU A 202 2.90 18.75 7.28
CA LEU A 202 1.48 19.13 7.29
C LEU A 202 0.72 18.45 6.15
N ARG A 203 -0.59 18.27 6.32
CA ARG A 203 -1.41 17.58 5.32
C ARG A 203 -1.50 18.34 4.00
N VAL A 204 -1.43 17.59 2.92
CA VAL A 204 -1.68 18.04 1.54
C VAL A 204 -2.73 17.11 0.94
N GLU A 205 -3.83 17.69 0.48
CA GLU A 205 -4.91 16.94 -0.15
C GLU A 205 -4.56 16.66 -1.62
N ILE A 206 -4.51 15.39 -1.99
CA ILE A 206 -4.30 14.93 -3.36
C ILE A 206 -5.58 14.25 -3.83
N ASN A 207 -6.27 14.86 -4.80
CA ASN A 207 -7.50 14.29 -5.35
C ASN A 207 -7.24 13.04 -6.19
N GLU A 208 -8.32 12.32 -6.48
CA GLU A 208 -8.31 11.08 -7.26
C GLU A 208 -7.60 11.24 -8.60
N GLN A 209 -7.88 12.33 -9.34
CA GLN A 209 -7.28 12.57 -10.65
C GLN A 209 -5.77 12.80 -10.57
N ARG A 210 -5.29 13.54 -9.57
CA ARG A 210 -3.85 13.77 -9.40
C ARG A 210 -3.14 12.52 -8.92
N LEU A 211 -3.79 11.72 -8.06
CA LEU A 211 -3.20 10.46 -7.60
C LEU A 211 -3.03 9.47 -8.75
N THR A 212 -4.03 9.33 -9.62
CA THR A 212 -3.97 8.38 -10.74
C THR A 212 -2.86 8.71 -11.74
N LEU A 213 -2.54 10.00 -11.94
CA LEU A 213 -1.42 10.43 -12.79
C LEU A 213 -0.07 9.83 -12.37
N ALA A 214 0.13 9.50 -11.09
CA ALA A 214 1.37 8.88 -10.62
C ALA A 214 1.57 7.45 -11.18
N PHE A 215 0.49 6.80 -11.61
CA PHE A 215 0.49 5.43 -12.12
C PHE A 215 0.51 5.35 -13.66
N ASN A 216 0.32 6.48 -14.35
CA ASN A 216 0.31 6.51 -15.81
C ASN A 216 1.66 6.08 -16.39
N GLY A 217 1.63 5.07 -17.27
CA GLY A 217 2.83 4.50 -17.88
C GLY A 217 3.75 3.76 -16.91
N SER A 218 3.27 3.43 -15.71
CA SER A 218 4.02 2.64 -14.72
C SER A 218 3.83 1.14 -14.91
N THR A 219 4.68 0.34 -14.26
CA THR A 219 4.59 -1.13 -14.17
C THR A 219 3.65 -1.61 -13.05
N VAL A 220 2.87 -0.71 -12.45
CA VAL A 220 2.03 -1.04 -11.29
C VAL A 220 0.85 -1.89 -11.74
N GLU A 221 0.83 -3.12 -11.27
CA GLU A 221 -0.20 -4.13 -11.54
C GLU A 221 -1.26 -4.19 -10.43
N CYS A 222 -0.91 -3.71 -9.24
CA CYS A 222 -1.77 -3.69 -8.08
C CYS A 222 -1.57 -2.43 -7.22
N VAL A 223 -2.67 -1.79 -6.84
CA VAL A 223 -2.69 -0.78 -5.78
C VAL A 223 -3.58 -1.26 -4.63
N VAL A 224 -3.04 -1.21 -3.41
CA VAL A 224 -3.81 -1.44 -2.19
C VAL A 224 -3.97 -0.11 -1.46
N LEU A 225 -5.21 0.30 -1.26
CA LEU A 225 -5.59 1.48 -0.48
C LEU A 225 -6.04 1.02 0.89
N SER A 226 -5.21 1.27 1.90
CA SER A 226 -5.56 1.02 3.29
C SER A 226 -5.74 2.35 3.99
N SER A 227 -6.99 2.78 4.18
CA SER A 227 -7.27 3.91 5.07
C SER A 227 -7.64 3.40 6.46
N CYS A 228 -6.77 3.64 7.42
CA CYS A 228 -7.01 3.27 8.80
C CYS A 228 -7.81 4.37 9.51
N GLN A 229 -8.62 3.97 10.49
CA GLN A 229 -9.66 4.81 11.09
C GLN A 229 -9.11 6.12 11.65
N SER A 230 -9.74 7.23 11.26
CA SER A 230 -9.76 8.42 12.08
C SER A 230 -10.90 9.39 11.77
N ALA A 231 -11.76 9.61 12.77
CA ALA A 231 -13.03 10.34 12.69
C ALA A 231 -14.12 9.70 11.80
N LYS A 232 -15.15 9.16 12.47
CA LYS A 232 -16.47 8.86 11.88
C LYS A 232 -17.01 10.14 11.24
N THR A 233 -17.13 10.21 9.92
CA THR A 233 -18.34 10.72 9.26
C THR A 233 -18.33 10.64 7.73
N GLU A 234 -17.19 10.51 7.04
CA GLU A 234 -17.18 10.68 5.56
C GLU A 234 -16.25 9.72 4.77
N SER A 235 -15.69 8.67 5.41
CA SER A 235 -14.67 7.78 4.79
C SER A 235 -15.21 6.72 3.81
N ASP A 236 -16.49 6.35 3.91
CA ASP A 236 -16.99 5.09 3.33
C ASP A 236 -17.27 5.21 1.82
N GLU A 237 -17.65 6.41 1.34
CA GLU A 237 -17.79 6.71 -0.09
C GLU A 237 -16.43 6.91 -0.78
N LEU A 238 -15.42 7.33 -0.01
CA LEU A 238 -14.12 7.78 -0.51
C LEU A 238 -13.22 6.67 -1.00
N ASN A 239 -12.95 5.66 -0.17
CA ASN A 239 -12.06 4.57 -0.56
C ASN A 239 -12.63 3.82 -1.76
N ASN A 240 -13.95 3.68 -1.78
CA ASN A 240 -14.67 3.17 -2.93
C ASN A 240 -14.47 4.08 -4.15
N GLY A 241 -14.53 5.41 -4.01
CA GLY A 241 -14.26 6.39 -5.06
C GLY A 241 -12.85 6.25 -5.64
N LEU A 242 -11.83 6.31 -4.77
CA LEU A 242 -10.43 6.23 -5.17
C LEU A 242 -10.06 4.88 -5.79
N ALA A 243 -10.55 3.78 -5.20
CA ALA A 243 -10.33 2.44 -5.76
C ALA A 243 -10.94 2.30 -7.17
N ARG A 244 -12.13 2.89 -7.37
CA ARG A 244 -12.78 2.93 -8.68
C ARG A 244 -11.99 3.80 -9.67
N ALA A 245 -11.59 5.01 -9.27
CA ALA A 245 -10.81 5.90 -10.13
C ALA A 245 -9.54 5.22 -10.64
N LEU A 246 -8.79 4.56 -9.75
CA LEU A 246 -7.59 3.79 -10.12
C LEU A 246 -7.91 2.62 -11.06
N ALA A 247 -9.01 1.90 -10.83
CA ALA A 247 -9.43 0.81 -11.71
C ALA A 247 -9.86 1.32 -13.10
N PHE A 248 -10.56 2.45 -13.17
CA PHE A 248 -10.97 3.09 -14.43
C PHE A 248 -9.78 3.65 -15.22
N GLU A 249 -8.73 4.10 -14.53
CA GLU A 249 -7.45 4.55 -15.13
C GLU A 249 -6.58 3.38 -15.62
N GLY A 250 -7.06 2.13 -15.45
CA GLY A 250 -6.48 0.95 -16.07
C GLY A 250 -5.58 0.14 -15.16
N ILE A 251 -5.48 0.46 -13.86
CA ILE A 251 -4.79 -0.42 -12.90
C ILE A 251 -5.54 -1.75 -12.83
N LYS A 252 -4.83 -2.85 -13.10
CA LYS A 252 -5.47 -4.16 -13.28
C LYS A 252 -6.12 -4.68 -12.02
N ASN A 253 -5.52 -4.41 -10.86
CA ASN A 253 -6.00 -4.83 -9.57
C ASN A 253 -5.99 -3.67 -8.59
N VAL A 254 -7.13 -3.40 -7.96
CA VAL A 254 -7.23 -2.39 -6.91
C VAL A 254 -7.94 -2.99 -5.71
N ILE A 255 -7.26 -2.96 -4.56
CA ILE A 255 -7.86 -3.32 -3.29
C ILE A 255 -8.18 -2.04 -2.54
N GLY A 256 -9.45 -1.87 -2.17
CA GLY A 256 -9.91 -0.78 -1.31
C GLY A 256 -10.47 -1.32 0.01
N MET A 257 -10.75 -0.42 0.95
CA MET A 257 -11.52 -0.73 2.16
C MET A 257 -12.89 -0.07 2.04
N SER A 258 -13.98 -0.82 2.20
CA SER A 258 -15.33 -0.23 2.14
C SER A 258 -15.61 0.77 3.27
N GLU A 259 -14.89 0.64 4.38
CA GLU A 259 -14.94 1.54 5.53
C GLU A 259 -13.57 1.59 6.22
N SER A 260 -13.46 2.43 7.25
CA SER A 260 -12.27 2.50 8.10
C SER A 260 -11.98 1.16 8.81
N ILE A 261 -10.76 0.64 8.63
CA ILE A 261 -10.29 -0.58 9.29
C ILE A 261 -9.60 -0.25 10.62
N TYR A 262 -9.80 -1.08 11.64
CA TYR A 262 -9.06 -1.00 12.91
C TYR A 262 -7.62 -1.44 12.73
N GLU A 263 -6.70 -0.84 13.48
CA GLU A 263 -5.26 -1.10 13.38
C GLU A 263 -4.94 -2.60 13.43
N GLN A 264 -5.45 -3.34 14.42
CA GLN A 264 -5.18 -4.78 14.54
C GLN A 264 -5.68 -5.59 13.34
N ALA A 265 -6.82 -5.23 12.75
CA ALA A 265 -7.32 -5.85 11.52
C ALA A 265 -6.50 -5.44 10.30
N GLY A 266 -6.04 -4.18 10.23
CA GLY A 266 -5.15 -3.66 9.19
C GLY A 266 -3.80 -4.38 9.20
N THR A 267 -3.16 -4.51 10.36
CA THR A 267 -1.92 -5.28 10.52
C THR A 267 -2.11 -6.73 10.09
N SER A 268 -3.15 -7.40 10.58
CA SER A 268 -3.47 -8.79 10.20
C SER A 268 -3.74 -8.93 8.69
N PHE A 269 -4.45 -7.96 8.09
CA PHE A 269 -4.69 -7.91 6.66
C PHE A 269 -3.37 -7.89 5.88
N VAL A 270 -2.49 -6.93 6.18
CA VAL A 270 -1.25 -6.72 5.44
C VAL A 270 -0.31 -7.90 5.57
N GLU A 271 -0.11 -8.41 6.79
CA GLU A 271 0.76 -9.57 7.03
C GLU A 271 0.36 -10.78 6.20
N ASN A 272 -0.92 -11.14 6.25
CA ASN A 272 -1.41 -12.36 5.61
C ASN A 272 -1.56 -12.19 4.10
N PHE A 273 -2.02 -11.02 3.64
CA PHE A 273 -2.10 -10.71 2.22
C PHE A 273 -0.72 -10.77 1.56
N MET A 274 0.26 -10.05 2.12
CA MET A 274 1.62 -10.00 1.56
C MET A 274 2.31 -11.35 1.57
N LYS A 275 2.15 -12.11 2.66
CA LYS A 275 2.72 -13.47 2.80
C LYS A 275 2.18 -14.42 1.75
N VAL A 276 0.86 -14.45 1.56
CA VAL A 276 0.21 -15.39 0.60
C VAL A 276 0.51 -15.00 -0.84
N LEU A 277 0.48 -13.71 -1.14
CA LEU A 277 0.82 -13.18 -2.47
C LEU A 277 2.27 -13.49 -2.85
N SER A 278 3.21 -13.26 -1.93
CA SER A 278 4.63 -13.57 -2.12
C SER A 278 4.91 -15.07 -2.25
N GLY A 279 3.99 -15.90 -1.75
CA GLY A 279 3.95 -17.35 -1.97
C GLY A 279 3.46 -17.79 -3.36
N LYS A 280 3.50 -16.91 -4.37
CA LYS A 280 3.10 -17.16 -5.77
C LYS A 280 1.62 -17.48 -5.96
N ASN A 281 0.75 -16.98 -5.08
CA ASN A 281 -0.70 -17.18 -5.23
C ASN A 281 -1.34 -15.98 -5.95
N ALA A 282 -2.51 -16.21 -6.54
CA ALA A 282 -3.32 -15.15 -7.14
C ALA A 282 -3.74 -14.13 -6.08
N ILE A 283 -3.93 -12.88 -6.50
CA ILE A 283 -4.30 -11.78 -5.60
C ILE A 283 -5.65 -12.03 -4.88
N SER A 284 -6.60 -12.64 -5.58
CA SER A 284 -7.91 -12.98 -5.02
C SER A 284 -7.81 -14.03 -3.90
N ILE A 285 -6.88 -14.98 -4.02
CA ILE A 285 -6.57 -15.97 -2.98
C ILE A 285 -5.91 -15.29 -1.78
N ALA A 286 -4.94 -14.39 -2.04
CA ALA A 286 -4.26 -13.65 -0.97
C ALA A 286 -5.26 -12.79 -0.17
N LEU A 287 -6.19 -12.13 -0.86
CA LEU A 287 -7.25 -11.36 -0.21
C LEU A 287 -8.17 -12.26 0.61
N GLN A 288 -8.62 -13.39 0.06
CA GLN A 288 -9.49 -14.33 0.77
C GLN A 288 -8.85 -14.86 2.05
N GLU A 289 -7.56 -15.21 2.02
CA GLU A 289 -6.85 -15.68 3.20
C GLU A 289 -6.71 -14.56 4.23
N ALA A 290 -6.42 -13.33 3.80
CA ALA A 290 -6.39 -12.18 4.71
C ALA A 290 -7.74 -11.96 5.42
N ARG A 291 -8.87 -12.02 4.68
CA ARG A 291 -10.22 -11.95 5.28
C ARG A 291 -10.44 -13.07 6.30
N LYS A 292 -10.03 -14.29 5.97
CA LYS A 292 -10.13 -15.44 6.89
C LYS A 292 -9.32 -15.21 8.17
N GLU A 293 -8.09 -14.71 8.11
CA GLU A 293 -7.29 -14.46 9.31
C GLU A 293 -7.85 -13.31 10.16
N ILE A 294 -8.34 -12.22 9.55
CA ILE A 294 -9.05 -11.15 10.28
C ILE A 294 -10.26 -11.73 11.03
N SER A 295 -11.00 -12.64 10.42
CA SER A 295 -12.20 -13.25 11.04
C SER A 295 -11.90 -14.11 12.28
N LYS A 296 -10.63 -14.46 12.53
CA LYS A 296 -10.19 -15.21 13.71
C LYS A 296 -9.72 -14.31 14.86
N LEU A 297 -9.63 -13.00 14.63
CA LEU A 297 -9.30 -12.04 15.69
C LEU A 297 -10.41 -12.01 16.74
N GLU A 298 -10.11 -11.42 17.90
CA GLU A 298 -11.07 -11.35 19.02
C GLU A 298 -11.90 -10.07 18.99
N GLY A 299 -13.11 -10.15 19.54
CA GLY A 299 -14.00 -9.00 19.73
C GLY A 299 -14.50 -8.37 18.42
N VAL A 300 -14.79 -7.07 18.47
CA VAL A 300 -15.39 -6.32 17.34
C VAL A 300 -14.45 -6.28 16.13
N VAL A 301 -13.13 -6.34 16.35
CA VAL A 301 -12.10 -6.35 15.30
C VAL A 301 -12.32 -7.50 14.30
N SER A 302 -12.78 -8.65 14.80
CA SER A 302 -13.07 -9.83 13.96
C SER A 302 -14.03 -9.51 12.83
N SER A 303 -14.98 -8.59 13.02
CA SER A 303 -15.99 -8.24 12.02
C SER A 303 -15.43 -7.47 10.82
N HIS A 304 -14.19 -6.96 10.88
CA HIS A 304 -13.61 -6.15 9.80
C HIS A 304 -13.19 -6.97 8.57
N TRP A 305 -13.35 -8.30 8.60
CA TRP A 305 -12.98 -9.18 7.48
C TRP A 305 -13.70 -8.83 6.17
N PHE A 306 -14.88 -8.19 6.22
CA PHE A 306 -15.64 -7.83 5.01
C PHE A 306 -15.22 -6.49 4.40
N LEU A 307 -14.38 -5.71 5.08
CA LEU A 307 -14.00 -4.37 4.63
C LEU A 307 -13.11 -4.37 3.39
N PRO A 308 -12.04 -5.21 3.32
CA PRO A 308 -11.18 -5.25 2.14
C PRO A 308 -11.96 -5.78 0.93
N LEU A 309 -11.93 -5.07 -0.18
CA LEU A 309 -12.59 -5.44 -1.45
C LEU A 309 -11.61 -5.38 -2.61
N LEU A 310 -11.79 -6.25 -3.60
CA LEU A 310 -10.96 -6.29 -4.83
C LEU A 310 -11.81 -5.91 -6.04
N ILE A 311 -11.34 -4.92 -6.79
CA ILE A 311 -11.73 -4.67 -8.18
C ILE A 311 -10.59 -5.19 -9.06
N SER A 312 -10.90 -6.10 -9.99
CA SER A 312 -9.90 -6.69 -10.87
C SER A 312 -10.42 -6.83 -12.30
N GLN A 313 -9.54 -6.57 -13.27
CA GLN A 313 -9.79 -6.83 -14.69
C GLN A 313 -9.67 -8.32 -15.02
N ASP A 314 -8.74 -9.02 -14.37
CA ASP A 314 -8.52 -10.45 -14.52
C ASP A 314 -7.78 -11.03 -13.29
N ILE A 315 -8.51 -11.76 -12.46
CA ILE A 315 -7.99 -12.42 -11.25
C ILE A 315 -7.13 -13.65 -11.55
N SER A 316 -7.15 -14.16 -12.79
CA SER A 316 -6.37 -15.33 -13.18
C SER A 316 -4.93 -14.98 -13.57
N THR A 317 -4.69 -13.70 -13.91
CA THR A 317 -3.37 -13.19 -14.25
C THR A 317 -2.59 -12.83 -12.97
N PRO A 318 -1.40 -13.42 -12.71
CA PRO A 318 -0.57 -13.04 -11.57
C PRO A 318 0.07 -11.66 -11.78
N LEU A 319 0.55 -11.02 -10.71
CA LEU A 319 1.18 -9.70 -10.80
C LEU A 319 2.53 -9.72 -11.56
N ILE A 320 3.21 -10.86 -11.58
CA ILE A 320 4.49 -11.07 -12.24
C ILE A 320 4.58 -12.50 -12.79
N ASP A 321 5.51 -12.74 -13.70
CA ASP A 321 5.87 -14.08 -14.12
C ASP A 321 6.94 -14.64 -13.16
N TRP A 322 6.50 -15.56 -12.29
CA TRP A 322 7.36 -16.24 -11.32
C TRP A 322 8.39 -17.21 -11.92
N SER A 323 8.43 -17.38 -13.25
CA SER A 323 9.40 -18.23 -13.98
C SER A 323 10.77 -17.57 -14.17
N PHE A 324 11.32 -17.00 -13.09
CA PHE A 324 12.67 -16.46 -13.04
C PHE A 324 13.54 -17.23 -12.03
N THR A 325 14.86 -17.03 -12.10
CA THR A 325 15.81 -17.57 -11.12
C THR A 325 16.08 -16.53 -10.03
N PRO A 326 15.67 -16.77 -8.76
CA PRO A 326 15.89 -15.82 -7.68
C PRO A 326 17.38 -15.59 -7.42
N LYS A 327 17.76 -14.33 -7.20
CA LYS A 327 19.10 -13.96 -6.78
C LYS A 327 19.05 -13.64 -5.30
N ILE A 328 19.63 -14.53 -4.48
CA ILE A 328 19.75 -14.30 -3.04
C ILE A 328 20.53 -13.00 -2.82
N PRO A 329 20.01 -12.04 -2.05
CA PRO A 329 20.73 -10.81 -1.74
C PRO A 329 22.05 -11.14 -1.06
N SER A 330 23.18 -10.70 -1.63
CA SER A 330 24.47 -10.86 -0.97
C SER A 330 24.51 -9.98 0.29
N ARG A 331 24.90 -10.57 1.44
CA ARG A 331 25.01 -9.84 2.73
C ARG A 331 25.87 -8.57 2.61
N GLU A 332 26.86 -8.58 1.71
CA GLU A 332 27.79 -7.48 1.47
C GLU A 332 27.19 -6.28 0.71
N MET A 333 26.08 -6.45 -0.02
CA MET A 333 25.42 -5.38 -0.79
C MET A 333 24.30 -4.64 -0.05
N THR A 334 24.17 -4.83 1.27
CA THR A 334 23.11 -4.22 2.07
C THR A 334 23.37 -2.78 2.45
N ASN A 335 24.56 -2.24 2.18
CA ASN A 335 24.89 -0.87 2.52
C ASN A 335 25.02 0.03 1.29
N GLN A 336 24.31 1.15 1.30
CA GLN A 336 24.52 2.28 0.42
C GLN A 336 25.69 3.13 0.91
N LYS A 337 26.26 3.93 -0.01
CA LYS A 337 27.32 4.89 0.29
C LYS A 337 26.91 6.29 -0.17
N LEU A 338 26.96 7.24 0.75
CA LEU A 338 26.93 8.67 0.44
C LEU A 338 28.37 9.11 0.55
N ASN A 339 29.09 9.08 -0.57
CA ASN A 339 30.54 9.14 -0.66
C ASN A 339 31.26 8.22 0.36
N GLN A 340 31.67 8.69 1.53
CA GLN A 340 32.38 7.90 2.55
C GLN A 340 31.45 7.27 3.59
N ILE A 341 30.29 7.86 3.87
CA ILE A 341 29.35 7.34 4.87
C ILE A 341 28.62 6.10 4.34
N ILE A 342 28.80 4.98 5.05
CA ILE A 342 28.14 3.70 4.79
C ILE A 342 26.84 3.62 5.64
N PHE A 343 25.71 3.30 5.01
CA PHE A 343 24.42 3.16 5.68
C PHE A 343 23.57 2.05 5.05
N PRO A 344 22.64 1.41 5.78
CA PRO A 344 21.86 0.30 5.26
C PRO A 344 20.90 0.74 4.15
N LYS A 345 20.65 -0.16 3.19
CA LYS A 345 19.72 0.00 2.06
C LYS A 345 18.27 0.07 2.55
N LEU A 346 17.94 -0.69 3.59
CA LEU A 346 16.66 -0.60 4.28
C LEU A 346 16.83 0.27 5.53
N PHE A 347 16.06 1.35 5.60
CA PHE A 347 16.08 2.31 6.69
C PHE A 347 14.63 2.53 7.13
N ILE A 348 14.26 1.95 8.28
CA ILE A 348 12.90 1.95 8.81
C ILE A 348 12.86 2.79 10.09
N GLY A 349 11.74 3.48 10.29
CA GLY A 349 11.54 4.39 11.40
C GLY A 349 12.35 5.67 11.24
N ARG A 350 12.54 6.38 12.36
CA ARG A 350 13.24 7.67 12.42
C ARG A 350 12.56 8.81 11.65
N ARG A 351 11.28 8.64 11.32
CA ARG A 351 10.47 9.61 10.58
C ARG A 351 10.36 10.92 11.35
N CYS A 352 10.20 10.85 12.68
CA CYS A 352 10.17 12.00 13.57
C CYS A 352 11.47 12.82 13.49
N GLU A 353 12.63 12.15 13.55
CA GLU A 353 13.93 12.82 13.45
C GLU A 353 14.14 13.43 12.08
N PHE A 354 13.80 12.72 11.00
CA PHE A 354 13.84 13.27 9.64
C PHE A 354 12.98 14.53 9.51
N ARG A 355 11.76 14.51 10.05
CA ARG A 355 10.86 15.66 10.08
C ARG A 355 11.46 16.82 10.85
N GLU A 356 12.00 16.58 12.04
CA GLU A 356 12.64 17.60 12.85
C GLU A 356 13.80 18.27 12.08
N PHE A 357 14.64 17.47 11.41
CA PHE A 357 15.75 18.00 10.61
C PHE A 357 15.27 18.86 9.44
N TYR A 358 14.24 18.41 8.72
CA TYR A 358 13.66 19.20 7.63
C TYR A 358 13.00 20.48 8.14
N ASN A 359 12.30 20.45 9.27
CA ASN A 359 11.68 21.63 9.87
C ASN A 359 12.72 22.70 10.21
N TYR A 360 13.83 22.34 10.86
CA TYR A 360 14.91 23.30 11.11
C TYR A 360 15.57 23.79 9.81
N LEU A 361 15.74 22.91 8.82
CA LEU A 361 16.36 23.28 7.53
C LEU A 361 15.51 24.31 6.78
N TYR A 362 14.19 24.10 6.68
CA TYR A 362 13.29 25.02 5.99
C TYR A 362 12.98 26.29 6.79
N GLY A 363 13.02 26.22 8.12
CA GLY A 363 13.01 27.40 8.99
C GLY A 363 14.24 28.30 8.83
N LYS A 364 15.27 27.85 8.09
CA LYS A 364 16.61 28.46 8.00
C LYS A 364 17.33 28.55 9.35
N GLU A 365 16.92 27.72 10.29
CA GLU A 365 17.49 27.63 11.64
C GLU A 365 18.61 26.60 11.71
N LEU A 366 18.58 25.59 10.84
CA LEU A 366 19.59 24.53 10.79
C LEU A 366 20.91 25.04 10.22
N LYS A 367 21.77 25.53 11.11
CA LYS A 367 23.18 25.83 10.80
C LYS A 367 24.12 24.68 11.18
N LYS A 368 23.78 23.93 12.23
CA LYS A 368 24.55 22.81 12.76
C LYS A 368 23.58 21.77 13.32
N LEU A 369 23.84 20.49 13.04
CA LEU A 369 23.09 19.36 13.59
C LEU A 369 24.08 18.39 14.24
N LEU A 370 23.90 18.09 15.53
CA LEU A 370 24.70 17.10 16.24
C LEU A 370 23.84 15.87 16.57
N ILE A 371 24.17 14.73 15.96
CA ILE A 371 23.50 13.44 16.23
C ILE A 371 24.39 12.62 17.16
N TYR A 372 23.97 12.44 18.42
CA TYR A 372 24.73 11.72 19.45
C TYR A 372 23.87 10.64 20.13
N GLY A 373 24.51 9.75 20.90
CA GLY A 373 23.86 8.61 21.56
C GLY A 373 24.73 7.35 21.52
N GLU A 374 24.24 6.26 22.08
CA GLU A 374 24.98 5.00 22.21
C GLU A 374 25.41 4.39 20.87
N GLY A 375 26.46 3.56 20.88
CA GLY A 375 26.92 2.83 19.70
C GLY A 375 25.83 1.90 19.15
N GLY A 376 25.76 1.75 17.82
CA GLY A 376 24.84 0.80 17.18
C GLY A 376 23.41 1.28 16.93
N ILE A 377 22.97 2.42 17.50
CA ILE A 377 21.58 2.92 17.34
C ILE A 377 21.22 3.50 15.96
N GLY A 378 22.15 3.48 15.00
CA GLY A 378 21.91 3.95 13.62
C GLY A 378 22.19 5.43 13.33
N LYS A 379 22.99 6.14 14.15
CA LYS A 379 23.29 7.57 13.95
C LYS A 379 23.92 7.90 12.59
N SER A 380 24.98 7.16 12.22
CA SER A 380 25.65 7.33 10.92
C SER A 380 24.72 6.99 9.75
N ALA A 381 23.83 6.01 9.96
CA ALA A 381 22.81 5.66 8.98
C ALA A 381 21.80 6.80 8.76
N LEU A 382 21.31 7.39 9.84
CA LEU A 382 20.41 8.55 9.82
C LEU A 382 21.06 9.74 9.09
N ALA A 383 22.31 10.08 9.42
CA ALA A 383 23.06 11.16 8.77
C ALA A 383 23.28 10.90 7.26
N GLY A 384 23.77 9.70 6.91
CA GLY A 384 24.03 9.33 5.51
C GLY A 384 22.75 9.29 4.68
N LYS A 385 21.66 8.80 5.25
CA LYS A 385 20.35 8.78 4.57
C LYS A 385 19.81 10.20 4.38
N PHE A 386 19.85 11.06 5.40
CA PHE A 386 19.42 12.46 5.29
C PHE A 386 20.22 13.21 4.22
N GLY A 387 21.55 13.04 4.19
CA GLY A 387 22.41 13.64 3.17
C GLY A 387 22.11 13.14 1.76
N LEU A 388 21.77 11.86 1.57
CA LEU A 388 21.35 11.34 0.26
C LEU A 388 20.09 12.05 -0.25
N GLU A 389 19.14 12.31 0.63
CA GLU A 389 17.88 12.95 0.25
C GLU A 389 18.06 14.42 -0.11
N LEU A 390 18.87 15.16 0.66
CA LEU A 390 19.26 16.51 0.27
C LEU A 390 19.90 16.52 -1.12
N ARG A 391 20.75 15.54 -1.44
CA ARG A 391 21.33 15.41 -2.78
C ARG A 391 20.26 15.18 -3.85
N HIS A 392 19.26 14.35 -3.58
CA HIS A 392 18.11 14.16 -4.48
C HIS A 392 17.24 15.40 -4.64
N GLU A 393 17.20 16.27 -3.62
CA GLU A 393 16.54 17.58 -3.67
C GLU A 393 17.39 18.69 -4.31
N GLY A 394 18.58 18.35 -4.83
CA GLY A 394 19.46 19.28 -5.56
C GLY A 394 20.48 20.01 -4.68
N TYR A 395 20.57 19.68 -3.39
CA TYR A 395 21.65 20.18 -2.55
C TYR A 395 22.97 19.52 -2.95
N LYS A 396 24.06 20.30 -2.88
CA LYS A 396 25.42 19.72 -2.89
C LYS A 396 25.71 19.20 -1.49
N VAL A 397 26.14 17.94 -1.41
CA VAL A 397 26.35 17.24 -0.14
C VAL A 397 27.75 16.66 -0.09
N PHE A 398 28.51 17.10 0.90
CA PHE A 398 29.87 16.66 1.23
C PHE A 398 29.84 15.92 2.57
N ASP A 399 30.74 14.96 2.73
CA ASP A 399 30.91 14.19 3.95
C ASP A 399 32.40 13.92 4.20
N TYR A 400 32.74 13.72 5.47
CA TYR A 400 34.09 13.47 5.92
C TYR A 400 34.07 12.48 7.08
N SER A 401 34.93 11.45 7.02
CA SER A 401 35.02 10.41 8.04
C SER A 401 36.37 10.44 8.76
N LEU A 402 36.35 10.83 10.04
CA LEU A 402 37.51 10.72 10.93
C LEU A 402 38.02 9.27 11.10
N LYS A 403 37.19 8.26 10.77
CA LYS A 403 37.54 6.85 10.95
C LYS A 403 38.46 6.31 9.84
N HIS A 404 38.40 6.90 8.64
CA HIS A 404 39.13 6.40 7.47
C HIS A 404 40.46 7.13 7.22
N GLY A 405 40.78 8.14 8.04
CA GLY A 405 42.05 8.86 7.96
C GLY A 405 42.17 9.76 6.74
N ASP A 406 41.04 10.25 6.22
CA ASP A 406 41.00 11.08 5.02
C ASP A 406 41.66 12.45 5.25
N ASP A 407 42.30 12.96 4.20
CA ASP A 407 42.92 14.29 4.19
C ASP A 407 41.85 15.39 4.27
N PHE A 408 41.87 16.11 5.39
CA PHE A 408 40.91 17.17 5.65
C PHE A 408 41.11 18.37 4.70
N ASP A 409 42.34 18.63 4.28
CA ASP A 409 42.65 19.75 3.38
C ASP A 409 42.04 19.51 1.99
N SER A 410 42.17 18.29 1.46
CA SER A 410 41.50 17.88 0.21
C SER A 410 39.97 18.02 0.31
N PHE A 411 39.37 17.64 1.44
CA PHE A 411 37.93 17.80 1.65
C PHE A 411 37.52 19.28 1.64
N LEU A 412 38.28 20.16 2.29
CA LEU A 412 38.00 21.60 2.29
C LEU A 412 38.09 22.20 0.89
N MET A 413 39.10 21.80 0.11
CA MET A 413 39.23 22.26 -1.28
C MET A 413 38.01 21.88 -2.13
N ASP A 414 37.52 20.64 -2.01
CA ASP A 414 36.32 20.19 -2.73
C ASP A 414 35.08 21.02 -2.38
N VAL A 415 34.94 21.39 -1.10
CA VAL A 415 33.86 22.28 -0.64
C VAL A 415 34.01 23.67 -1.27
N GLU A 416 35.20 24.27 -1.23
CA GLU A 416 35.48 25.60 -1.78
C GLU A 416 35.23 25.70 -3.28
N PHE A 417 35.68 24.71 -4.06
CA PHE A 417 35.47 24.67 -5.52
C PHE A 417 33.99 24.61 -5.89
N SER A 418 33.15 24.13 -4.97
CA SER A 418 31.72 23.97 -5.22
C SER A 418 30.89 25.24 -4.97
N LEU A 419 31.45 26.23 -4.27
CA LEU A 419 30.81 27.50 -3.93
C LEU A 419 30.73 28.44 -5.15
N SER A 420 29.71 29.30 -5.20
CA SER A 420 29.69 30.41 -6.18
C SER A 420 30.82 31.40 -5.89
N LYS A 421 31.33 32.11 -6.91
CA LYS A 421 32.42 33.09 -6.76
C LYS A 421 32.17 34.09 -5.61
N GLU A 422 30.94 34.55 -5.46
CA GLU A 422 30.50 35.47 -4.40
C GLU A 422 30.58 34.85 -2.99
N ARG A 423 30.34 33.54 -2.86
CA ARG A 423 30.47 32.82 -1.58
C ARG A 423 31.91 32.40 -1.30
N GLN A 424 32.72 32.13 -2.31
CA GLN A 424 34.15 31.82 -2.12
C GLN A 424 34.88 32.97 -1.38
N GLU A 425 34.55 34.23 -1.68
CA GLU A 425 35.12 35.39 -0.97
C GLU A 425 34.70 35.47 0.51
N THR A 426 33.51 34.96 0.84
CA THR A 426 33.01 34.93 2.24
C THR A 426 33.73 33.87 3.09
N TYR A 427 34.14 32.75 2.48
CA TYR A 427 34.73 31.60 3.19
C TYR A 427 36.26 31.53 3.13
N LYS A 428 36.93 32.36 2.31
CA LYS A 428 38.40 32.45 2.24
C LYS A 428 39.10 32.89 3.54
N ASN A 429 38.35 33.36 4.55
CA ASN A 429 38.87 33.93 5.80
C ASN A 429 38.43 33.14 7.06
N ILE A 430 37.89 31.93 6.90
CA ILE A 430 37.60 30.98 7.98
C ILE A 430 38.66 29.88 7.90
#